data_AF-A0AAJ2D575-F1
#
_entry.id   AF-A0AAJ2D575-F1
#
_cell.length_a   1.000
_cell.length_b   1.000
_cell.length_c   1.000
_cell.angle_alpha   90.00
_cell.angle_beta   90.00
_cell.angle_gamma   90.00
#
_symmetry.space_group_name_H-M   'P 1'
#
loop_
_entity.id
_entity.type
_entity.pdbx_description
1 polymer ?
#
loop_
_entity_poly.entity_id
_entity_poly.type
_entity_poly.pdbx_seq_one_letter_code
_entity_poly.pdbx_strand_id
1 'polypeptide(L)' 'MANFSREQVEAQIRDQLVSNGFSVEVARSAAVHGATHYLAYPNATIASSLAVAKTYAKPLKRVKGKPDRPHVPGRRMGRR' A
#
# COMPACT_ATOMS: atom_id res chain seq x y z
N MET A 1 5.22 25.44 5.80
CA MET A 1 5.51 24.16 5.15
C MET A 1 5.11 24.28 3.70
N ALA A 2 5.98 23.93 2.75
CA ALA A 2 5.64 23.97 1.33
C ALA A 2 4.58 22.90 1.07
N ASN A 3 3.38 23.32 0.66
CA ASN A 3 2.33 22.40 0.27
C ASN A 3 2.69 21.87 -1.12
N PHE A 4 3.26 20.67 -1.18
CA PHE A 4 3.44 19.95 -2.44
C PHE A 4 2.11 19.82 -3.16
N SER A 5 2.13 19.92 -4.50
CA SER A 5 0.93 19.71 -5.29
C SER A 5 0.46 18.25 -5.15
N ARG A 6 -0.84 18.03 -5.38
CA ARG A 6 -1.40 16.67 -5.38
C ARG A 6 -0.61 15.72 -6.26
N GLU A 7 -0.27 16.18 -7.47
CA GLU A 7 0.46 15.43 -8.48
C GLU A 7 1.88 15.06 -8.02
N GLN A 8 2.57 15.98 -7.35
CA GLN A 8 3.90 15.72 -6.78
C GLN A 8 3.83 14.64 -5.70
N VAL A 9 2.83 14.72 -4.82
CA VAL A 9 2.62 13.72 -3.75
C VAL A 9 2.23 12.36 -4.33
N GLU A 10 1.34 12.32 -5.33
CA GLU A 10 0.96 11.08 -6.00
C GLU A 10 2.15 10.41 -6.69
N ALA A 11 2.96 11.18 -7.43
CA ALA A 11 4.14 10.67 -8.11
C ALA A 11 5.15 10.10 -7.10
N GLN A 12 5.43 10.83 -6.02
CA GLN A 12 6.37 10.40 -4.99
C GLN A 12 5.91 9.13 -4.27
N ILE A 13 4.63 9.03 -3.91
CA ILE A 13 4.06 7.83 -3.27
C ILE A 13 4.09 6.65 -4.22
N ARG A 14 3.71 6.86 -5.49
CA ARG A 14 3.72 5.81 -6.52
C ARG A 14 5.12 5.23 -6.70
N ASP A 15 6.12 6.08 -6.89
CA ASP A 15 7.49 5.65 -7.16
C ASP A 15 8.07 4.88 -5.96
N GLN A 16 7.75 5.32 -4.74
CA GLN A 16 8.10 4.58 -3.53
C GLN A 16 7.40 3.21 -3.43
N LEU A 17 6.15 3.09 -3.86
CA LEU A 17 5.42 1.81 -3.89
C LEU A 17 5.98 0.86 -4.97
N VAL A 18 6.31 1.37 -6.16
CA VAL A 18 6.96 0.58 -7.21
C VAL A 18 8.33 0.07 -6.73
N SER A 19 9.13 0.92 -6.08
CA SER A 19 10.39 0.52 -5.46
C SER A 19 10.22 -0.57 -4.38
N ASN A 20 9.09 -0.57 -3.66
CA ASN A 20 8.72 -1.62 -2.70
C ASN A 20 8.18 -2.92 -3.35
N GLY A 21 8.24 -3.02 -4.68
CA GLY A 21 7.83 -4.18 -5.46
C GLY A 21 6.31 -4.35 -5.60
N PHE A 22 5.54 -3.27 -5.53
CA PHE A 22 4.13 -3.29 -5.96
C PHE A 22 4.06 -3.10 -7.48
N SER A 23 3.05 -3.67 -8.14
CA SER A 23 2.82 -3.40 -9.56
C SER A 23 2.48 -1.92 -9.78
N VAL A 24 2.80 -1.40 -10.97
CA VAL A 24 2.54 0.01 -11.32
C VAL A 24 1.05 0.37 -11.18
N GLU A 25 0.15 -0.56 -11.52
CA GLU A 25 -1.30 -0.37 -11.39
C GLU A 25 -1.75 -0.27 -9.93
N VAL A 26 -1.26 -1.17 -9.07
CA VAL A 26 -1.55 -1.15 -7.63
C VAL A 26 -0.95 0.10 -6.99
N ALA A 27 0.27 0.47 -7.38
CA ALA A 27 0.93 1.67 -6.90
C ALA A 27 0.17 2.94 -7.32
N ARG A 28 -0.34 3.01 -8.55
CA ARG A 28 -1.14 4.14 -9.04
C ARG A 28 -2.44 4.27 -8.24
N SER A 29 -3.19 3.18 -8.07
CA SER A 29 -4.43 3.19 -7.29
C SER A 29 -4.20 3.58 -5.82
N ALA A 30 -3.18 3.00 -5.19
CA ALA A 30 -2.84 3.30 -3.79
C ALA A 30 -2.32 4.74 -3.59
N ALA A 31 -1.59 5.29 -4.57
CA ALA A 31 -1.06 6.64 -4.50
C ALA A 31 -2.16 7.71 -4.46
N VAL A 32 -3.27 7.50 -5.18
CA VAL A 32 -4.44 8.39 -5.12
C VAL A 32 -4.95 8.50 -3.69
N HIS A 33 -5.14 7.38 -2.99
CA HIS A 33 -5.60 7.39 -1.59
C HIS A 33 -4.61 8.09 -0.65
N GLY A 34 -3.30 7.91 -0.86
CA GLY A 34 -2.26 8.59 -0.08
C GLY A 34 -2.28 10.11 -0.30
N ALA A 35 -2.45 10.56 -1.54
CA ALA A 35 -2.51 11.99 -1.85
C ALA A 35 -3.82 12.64 -1.38
N THR A 36 -4.95 11.93 -1.47
CA THR A 36 -6.21 12.39 -0.86
C THR A 36 -6.04 12.59 0.65
N HIS A 37 -5.38 11.66 1.35
CA HIS A 37 -5.07 11.83 2.76
C HIS A 37 -4.16 13.05 3.03
N TYR A 38 -3.16 13.28 2.18
CA TYR A 38 -2.25 14.43 2.32
C TYR A 38 -3.01 15.76 2.26
N LEU A 39 -4.01 15.86 1.38
CA LEU A 39 -4.79 17.08 1.20
C LEU A 39 -5.94 17.21 2.20
N ALA A 40 -6.53 16.09 2.64
CA ALA A 40 -7.68 16.09 3.53
C ALA A 40 -7.31 16.47 4.97
N TYR A 41 -6.06 16.23 5.40
CA TYR A 41 -5.63 16.48 6.76
C TYR A 41 -4.50 17.52 6.80
N PRO A 42 -4.67 18.64 7.54
CA PRO A 42 -3.69 19.74 7.56
C PRO A 42 -2.35 19.35 8.20
N ASN A 43 -2.33 18.28 9.00
CA ASN A 43 -1.13 17.75 9.65
C ASN A 43 -0.59 16.48 8.98
N ALA A 44 -1.14 16.10 7.81
CA ALA A 44 -0.64 14.95 7.09
C ALA A 44 0.75 15.24 6.52
N THR A 45 1.65 14.29 6.76
CA THR A 45 2.99 14.27 6.17
C THR A 45 3.04 13.26 5.02
N ILE A 46 4.02 13.40 4.13
CA ILE A 46 4.28 12.43 3.05
C ILE A 46 4.43 11.01 3.64
N ALA A 47 5.07 10.87 4.80
CA ALA A 47 5.22 9.59 5.49
C ALA A 47 3.89 8.99 5.94
N SER A 48 2.99 9.81 6.52
CA SER A 48 1.65 9.37 6.91
C SER A 48 0.79 8.95 5.71
N SER A 49 0.86 9.72 4.63
CA SER A 49 0.19 9.42 3.37
C SER A 49 0.72 8.16 2.70
N LEU A 50 2.02 7.90 2.78
CA LEU A 50 2.64 6.65 2.35
C LEU A 50 2.13 5.46 3.18
N ALA A 51 1.97 5.63 4.50
CA ALA A 51 1.42 4.58 5.36
C ALA A 51 -0.02 4.22 4.96
N VAL A 52 -0.85 5.24 4.69
CA VAL A 52 -2.22 5.05 4.18
C VAL A 52 -2.20 4.34 2.83
N ALA A 53 -1.40 4.81 1.87
CA ALA A 53 -1.26 4.17 0.56
C ALA A 53 -0.82 2.69 0.67
N LYS A 54 0.12 2.38 1.55
CA LYS A 54 0.57 0.99 1.82
C LYS A 54 -0.57 0.11 2.36
N THR A 55 -1.49 0.66 3.16
CA THR A 55 -2.66 -0.08 3.66
C THR A 55 -3.56 -0.52 2.52
N TYR A 56 -3.78 0.34 1.52
CA TYR A 56 -4.56 -0.01 0.32
C TYR A 56 -3.80 -0.91 -0.67
N ALA A 57 -2.48 -0.79 -0.75
CA ALA A 57 -1.66 -1.61 -1.64
C ALA A 57 -1.46 -3.06 -1.13
N LYS A 58 -1.39 -3.26 0.20
CA LYS A 58 -1.09 -4.56 0.85
C LYS A 58 -2.03 -5.70 0.43
N PRO A 59 -3.36 -5.55 0.45
CA PRO A 59 -4.29 -6.59 0.01
C PRO A 59 -4.06 -6.98 -1.46
N LEU A 60 -3.79 -6.00 -2.31
CA LEU A 60 -3.62 -6.21 -3.76
C LEU A 60 -2.29 -6.92 -4.09
N LYS A 61 -1.24 -6.71 -3.29
CA LYS A 61 0.02 -7.49 -3.41
C LYS A 61 -0.12 -8.96 -3.04
N ARG A 62 -1.13 -9.35 -2.26
CA ARG A 62 -1.33 -10.75 -1.85
C ARG A 62 -1.80 -11.64 -3.00
N VAL A 63 -2.34 -11.06 -4.08
CA VAL A 63 -2.92 -11.84 -5.18
C VAL A 63 -1.98 -11.93 -6.38
N LYS A 64 -1.01 -12.84 -6.28
CA LYS A 64 -0.67 -13.74 -7.39
C LYS A 64 -0.02 -15.01 -6.82
N GLY A 65 -0.86 -15.99 -6.47
CA GLY A 65 -0.45 -17.39 -6.25
C GLY A 65 -0.08 -17.82 -4.82
N LYS A 66 -0.37 -17.06 -3.77
CA LYS A 66 -0.15 -17.54 -2.38
C LYS A 66 -1.47 -17.78 -1.64
N PRO A 67 -1.60 -18.90 -0.89
CA PRO A 67 -2.76 -19.11 -0.04
C PRO A 67 -2.80 -18.07 1.09
N ASP A 68 -3.99 -17.57 1.38
CA ASP A 68 -4.29 -16.49 2.32
C ASP A 68 -3.99 -16.83 3.80
N ARG A 69 -3.64 -18.09 4.07
CA ARG A 69 -3.40 -18.60 5.42
C ARG A 69 -1.89 -18.68 5.68
N PRO A 70 -1.42 -18.30 6.89
CA PRO A 70 -0.11 -18.74 7.31
C PRO A 70 -0.06 -20.27 7.19
N HIS A 71 1.03 -20.81 6.64
CA HIS A 71 1.32 -22.22 6.81
C HIS A 71 1.44 -22.45 8.31
N VAL A 72 0.47 -23.18 8.89
CA VAL A 72 0.53 -23.64 10.27
C VAL A 72 1.13 -25.04 10.21
N PRO A 73 2.43 -25.22 10.52
CA PRO A 73 3.00 -26.56 10.62
C PRO A 73 2.37 -27.20 11.86
N GLY A 74 1.59 -28.27 11.70
CA GLY A 74 1.07 -29.03 12.84
C GLY A 74 -0.41 -29.42 12.84
N ARG A 75 -1.24 -28.98 11.88
CA ARG A 75 -2.55 -29.64 11.67
C ARG A 75 -2.34 -30.98 10.98
N ARG A 76 -1.85 -31.97 11.74
CA ARG A 76 -2.02 -33.38 11.40
C ARG A 76 -3.52 -33.60 11.29
N MET A 77 -4.01 -33.80 10.07
CA MET A 77 -5.32 -34.39 9.84
C MET A 77 -5.26 -35.79 10.46
N GLY A 78 -5.70 -35.88 11.71
CA GLY A 78 -5.87 -37.14 12.43
C GLY A 78 -6.91 -37.96 11.70
N ARG A 79 -6.44 -38.79 10.76
CA ARG A 79 -7.22 -39.85 10.16
C ARG A 79 -6.95 -41.09 10.99
N ARG A 80 -7.83 -41.35 11.95
CA ARG A 80 -8.28 -42.66 12.43
C ARG A 80 -9.26 -42.46 13.57
#